data_AF-A0AAD1XJY4-F1
#
_entry.id   AF-A0AAD1XJY4-F1
#
_cell.length_a   1.000
_cell.length_b   1.000
_cell.length_c   1.000
_cell.angle_alpha   90.00
_cell.angle_beta   90.00
_cell.angle_gamma   90.00
#
_symmetry.space_group_name_H-M   'P 1'
#
loop_
_entity.id
_entity.type
_entity.pdbx_description
1 polymer ?
#
loop_
_entity_poly.entity_id
_entity_poly.type
_entity_poly.pdbx_seq_one_letter_code
_entity_poly.pdbx_strand_id
1 'polypeptide(L)'
;MKQQSAEDMTKRYFDLKKTFGDIHQRVVHPDIGGEVAEEDTKEDLLEEFTDYLSILPKELHSKPEERKGEFSDTFAPYIGIVPLISVKKPKEKIVQKDIYAQYRKNYLADLTKLIECYFPPLKVMFLDPLQVTKYETSNYKKVDPEFSTIINMENSKEYKIMKILGRMNVFHMAKAIRPLFSQKFCTIIALTIEPIYDQKPKEGSFILGRACGRVCIATMDNTTRAESFQTIVHEAMHTFGLGHCEKWNCIMNWLSLDQHRCFLCLPDLIKMQHLFGFDIKERYLKLAKLYKRTLGWQDDYDWVKQAIDKINEKED
;
A
#
# COMPACT_ATOMS: atom_id res chain seq x y z
N MET A 1 -2.10 6.19 35.41
CA MET A 1 -2.13 4.95 34.60
C MET A 1 -0.69 4.52 34.34
N LYS A 2 -0.36 3.24 34.53
CA LYS A 2 1.01 2.73 34.34
C LYS A 2 1.31 2.69 32.84
N GLN A 3 2.41 3.32 32.40
CA GLN A 3 2.97 3.12 31.07
C GLN A 3 3.20 1.63 30.85
N GLN A 4 2.58 1.04 29.81
CA GLN A 4 3.07 -0.23 29.31
C GLN A 4 4.39 0.02 28.59
N SER A 5 5.37 -0.81 28.92
CA SER A 5 6.73 -0.66 28.43
C SER A 5 6.82 -1.09 26.97
N ALA A 6 7.83 -0.61 26.24
CA ALA A 6 8.15 -1.14 24.91
C ALA A 6 8.40 -2.67 24.92
N GLU A 7 8.74 -3.24 26.09
CA GLU A 7 8.85 -4.68 26.32
C GLU A 7 7.49 -5.39 26.28
N ASP A 8 6.41 -4.75 26.77
CA ASP A 8 5.05 -5.31 26.73
C ASP A 8 4.49 -5.39 25.31
N MET A 9 4.77 -4.37 24.48
CA MET A 9 4.40 -4.38 23.06
C MET A 9 5.18 -5.42 22.26
N THR A 10 6.49 -5.51 22.53
CA THR A 10 7.36 -6.53 21.93
C THR A 10 6.90 -7.93 22.32
N LYS A 11 6.54 -8.13 23.59
CA LYS A 11 5.98 -9.38 24.10
C LYS A 11 4.64 -9.72 23.44
N ARG A 12 3.73 -8.76 23.28
CA ARG A 12 2.45 -8.96 22.55
C ARG A 12 2.67 -9.34 21.09
N TYR A 13 3.60 -8.69 20.41
CA TYR A 13 4.00 -9.05 19.04
C TYR A 13 4.57 -10.47 18.97
N PHE A 14 5.40 -10.88 19.93
CA PHE A 14 5.93 -12.24 20.01
C PHE A 14 4.88 -13.28 20.41
N ASP A 15 3.93 -12.94 21.28
CA ASP A 15 2.82 -13.80 21.69
C ASP A 15 1.85 -14.01 20.52
N LEU A 16 1.57 -12.97 19.72
CA LEU A 16 0.86 -13.10 18.45
C LEU A 16 1.67 -13.95 17.48
N LYS A 17 2.97 -13.69 17.30
CA LYS A 17 3.85 -14.50 16.42
C LYS A 17 3.93 -15.96 16.85
N LYS A 18 3.87 -16.27 18.14
CA LYS A 18 3.84 -17.63 18.69
C LYS A 18 2.49 -18.29 18.44
N THR A 19 1.40 -17.59 18.75
CA THR A 19 0.02 -18.05 18.50
C THR A 19 -0.23 -18.31 17.01
N PHE A 20 0.31 -17.47 16.13
CA PHE A 20 0.20 -17.61 14.68
C PHE A 20 1.29 -18.50 14.06
N GLY A 21 2.42 -18.67 14.73
CA GLY A 21 3.48 -19.61 14.36
C GLY A 21 3.02 -21.05 14.43
N ASP A 22 2.20 -21.38 15.44
CA ASP A 22 1.60 -22.72 15.60
C ASP A 22 0.49 -22.99 14.57
N ILE A 23 -0.22 -21.96 14.11
CA ILE A 23 -1.17 -22.05 12.98
C ILE A 23 -0.40 -22.13 11.64
N HIS A 24 0.76 -21.47 11.53
CA HIS A 24 1.62 -21.49 10.34
C HIS A 24 2.22 -22.86 10.05
N GLN A 25 2.49 -23.70 11.06
CA GLN A 25 3.05 -25.05 10.85
C GLN A 25 2.08 -26.04 10.20
N ARG A 26 0.78 -25.71 10.05
CA ARG A 26 -0.15 -26.57 9.31
C ARG A 26 -0.15 -26.36 7.79
N VAL A 27 0.55 -25.35 7.26
CA VAL A 27 0.49 -25.03 5.81
C VAL A 27 1.84 -24.56 5.24
N VAL A 28 2.97 -25.05 5.73
CA VAL A 28 4.24 -24.91 5.01
C VAL A 28 4.98 -26.23 5.10
N HIS A 29 4.92 -27.02 4.02
CA HIS A 29 5.77 -28.19 3.87
C HIS A 29 7.17 -27.71 3.48
N PRO A 30 8.23 -28.13 4.20
CA PRO A 30 9.58 -27.92 3.73
C PRO A 30 9.86 -28.93 2.59
N ASP A 31 10.63 -28.46 1.62
CA ASP A 31 11.29 -29.20 0.54
C ASP A 31 10.48 -29.53 -0.74
N ILE A 32 10.74 -28.71 -1.75
CA ILE A 32 11.12 -29.07 -3.14
C ILE A 32 10.53 -30.39 -3.66
N GLY A 33 9.49 -30.29 -4.51
CA GLY A 33 9.14 -31.32 -5.50
C GLY A 33 7.74 -31.93 -5.43
N GLY A 34 6.80 -31.36 -4.66
CA GLY A 34 5.42 -31.85 -4.56
C GLY A 34 4.43 -31.12 -5.45
N GLU A 35 3.38 -31.83 -5.85
CA GLU A 35 2.21 -31.39 -6.62
C GLU A 35 1.69 -30.01 -6.16
N VAL A 36 1.20 -29.23 -7.13
CA VAL A 36 0.57 -27.92 -6.89
C VAL A 36 -0.52 -28.11 -5.83
N ALA A 37 -0.36 -27.50 -4.66
CA ALA A 37 -1.41 -27.51 -3.63
C ALA A 37 -2.71 -27.00 -4.27
N GLU A 38 -3.80 -27.75 -4.11
CA GLU A 38 -5.12 -27.32 -4.57
C GLU A 38 -5.39 -25.91 -4.04
N GLU A 39 -5.74 -24.98 -4.93
CA GLU A 39 -6.08 -23.61 -4.53
C GLU A 39 -7.28 -23.66 -3.57
N ASP A 40 -7.13 -23.10 -2.36
CA ASP A 40 -8.24 -22.95 -1.41
C ASP A 40 -9.45 -22.33 -2.12
N THR A 41 -10.62 -22.98 -2.02
CA THR A 41 -11.83 -22.45 -2.64
C THR A 41 -12.28 -21.19 -1.90
N LYS A 42 -13.07 -20.35 -2.56
CA LYS A 42 -13.63 -19.14 -1.94
C LYS A 42 -14.41 -19.47 -0.67
N GLU A 43 -15.08 -20.61 -0.66
CA GLU A 43 -15.85 -21.17 0.44
C GLU A 43 -14.94 -21.54 1.63
N ASP A 44 -13.81 -22.21 1.39
CA ASP A 44 -12.84 -22.57 2.43
C ASP A 44 -12.29 -21.32 3.15
N LEU A 45 -11.97 -20.27 2.38
CA LEU A 45 -11.51 -18.99 2.92
C LEU A 45 -12.56 -18.32 3.82
N LEU A 46 -13.84 -18.43 3.43
CA LEU A 46 -14.94 -17.84 4.17
C LEU A 46 -15.25 -18.63 5.44
N GLU A 47 -15.10 -19.95 5.42
CA GLU A 47 -15.26 -20.81 6.59
C GLU A 47 -14.15 -20.55 7.62
N GLU A 48 -12.88 -20.52 7.21
CA GLU A 48 -11.75 -20.16 8.09
C GLU A 48 -11.92 -18.74 8.67
N PHE A 49 -12.36 -17.79 7.84
CA PHE A 49 -12.70 -16.43 8.28
C PHE A 49 -13.78 -16.44 9.36
N THR A 50 -14.83 -17.24 9.12
CA THR A 50 -15.96 -17.37 10.03
C THR A 50 -15.49 -17.93 11.36
N ASP A 51 -14.86 -19.10 11.40
CA ASP A 51 -14.38 -19.75 12.62
C ASP A 51 -13.47 -18.84 13.47
N TYR A 52 -12.64 -18.06 12.80
CA TYR A 52 -11.80 -17.09 13.48
C TYR A 52 -12.60 -15.96 14.16
N LEU A 53 -13.63 -15.42 13.51
CA LEU A 53 -14.48 -14.40 14.13
C LEU A 53 -15.16 -14.89 15.42
N SER A 54 -15.40 -16.20 15.57
CA SER A 54 -15.94 -16.73 16.85
C SER A 54 -14.93 -16.82 17.98
N ILE A 55 -13.64 -16.89 17.68
CA ILE A 55 -12.58 -16.99 18.71
C ILE A 55 -11.94 -15.64 19.01
N LEU A 56 -12.24 -14.60 18.22
CA LEU A 56 -11.83 -13.24 18.54
C LEU A 56 -12.41 -12.84 19.91
N PRO A 57 -11.55 -12.47 20.88
CA PRO A 57 -12.02 -11.99 22.17
C PRO A 57 -13.08 -10.90 21.99
N LYS A 58 -14.18 -10.95 22.73
CA LYS A 58 -15.22 -9.91 22.68
C LYS A 58 -14.65 -8.51 22.97
N GLU A 59 -13.51 -8.42 23.67
CA GLU A 59 -12.80 -7.15 23.87
C GLU A 59 -12.19 -6.57 22.57
N LEU A 60 -11.91 -7.37 21.54
CA LEU A 60 -11.51 -6.88 20.22
C LEU A 60 -12.67 -6.25 19.43
N HIS A 61 -13.92 -6.46 19.86
CA HIS A 61 -15.12 -5.76 19.40
C HIS A 61 -15.43 -4.50 20.22
N SER A 62 -14.66 -4.19 21.26
CA SER A 62 -14.87 -2.97 22.05
C SER A 62 -14.60 -1.71 21.24
N LYS A 63 -15.32 -0.63 21.56
CA LYS A 63 -15.31 0.62 20.78
C LYS A 63 -13.88 1.18 20.67
N PRO A 64 -13.49 1.72 19.49
CA PRO A 64 -12.18 2.34 19.28
C PRO A 64 -11.80 3.39 20.35
N GLU A 65 -12.82 4.03 20.95
CA GLU A 65 -12.70 5.05 21.99
C GLU A 65 -11.97 4.57 23.26
N GLU A 66 -12.07 3.29 23.61
CA GLU A 66 -11.40 2.70 24.77
C GLU A 66 -9.92 2.38 24.49
N ARG A 67 -9.50 2.35 23.22
CA ARG A 67 -8.11 2.08 22.79
C ARG A 67 -7.34 3.33 22.38
N LYS A 68 -7.93 4.53 22.48
CA LYS A 68 -7.31 5.81 22.06
C LYS A 68 -6.06 6.21 22.87
N GLY A 69 -5.68 5.47 23.91
CA GLY A 69 -4.65 5.89 24.88
C GLY A 69 -3.18 5.73 24.47
N GLU A 70 -2.83 5.01 23.41
CA GLU A 70 -1.41 4.63 23.18
C GLU A 70 -0.83 5.00 21.80
N PHE A 71 -1.67 5.25 20.79
CA PHE A 71 -1.19 5.59 19.44
C PHE A 71 -1.28 7.09 19.07
N SER A 72 -2.05 7.90 19.81
CA SER A 72 -2.51 9.21 19.31
C SER A 72 -1.46 10.31 19.26
N ASP A 73 -0.39 10.24 20.06
CA ASP A 73 0.45 11.41 20.28
C ASP A 73 1.78 11.39 19.52
N THR A 74 2.19 10.24 18.95
CA THR A 74 3.47 10.09 18.25
C THR A 74 3.36 9.86 16.75
N PHE A 75 2.21 9.41 16.25
CA PHE A 75 2.01 9.16 14.83
C PHE A 75 1.31 10.32 14.15
N ALA A 76 1.95 10.91 13.15
CA ALA A 76 1.29 11.90 12.32
C ALA A 76 0.12 11.21 11.56
N PRO A 77 -1.13 11.64 11.74
CA PRO A 77 -2.32 10.91 11.29
C PRO A 77 -2.61 11.09 9.79
N TYR A 78 -1.56 11.32 9.00
CA TYR A 78 -1.68 11.73 7.61
C TYR A 78 -0.89 10.81 6.68
N ILE A 79 -1.53 10.42 5.58
CA ILE A 79 -0.88 9.84 4.40
C ILE A 79 -0.78 10.94 3.35
N GLY A 80 0.43 11.24 2.88
CA GLY A 80 0.66 12.21 1.82
C GLY A 80 0.67 11.54 0.45
N ILE A 81 -0.08 12.04 -0.52
CA ILE A 81 0.02 11.63 -1.93
C ILE A 81 0.74 12.73 -2.70
N VAL A 82 1.88 12.40 -3.31
CA VAL A 82 2.70 13.33 -4.10
C VAL A 82 2.79 12.87 -5.56
N PRO A 83 2.18 13.60 -6.51
CA PRO A 83 2.37 13.35 -7.93
C PRO A 83 3.79 13.76 -8.37
N LEU A 84 4.45 12.89 -9.14
CA LEU A 84 5.70 13.17 -9.83
C LEU A 84 5.37 13.49 -11.30
N ILE A 85 5.67 14.72 -11.70
CA ILE A 85 5.29 15.27 -13.01
C ILE A 85 6.54 15.39 -13.87
N SER A 86 6.58 14.62 -14.97
CA SER A 86 7.64 14.74 -15.96
C SER A 86 7.50 16.06 -16.73
N VAL A 87 8.52 16.91 -16.67
CA VAL A 87 8.56 18.19 -17.39
C VAL A 87 9.76 18.24 -18.33
N LYS A 88 9.61 18.96 -19.46
CA LYS A 88 10.68 19.09 -20.46
C LYS A 88 11.77 20.04 -19.99
N LYS A 89 11.41 21.11 -19.28
CA LYS A 89 12.36 22.10 -18.77
C LYS A 89 12.22 22.24 -17.25
N PRO A 90 13.33 22.33 -16.50
CA PRO A 90 13.29 22.58 -15.06
C PRO A 90 12.59 23.91 -14.77
N LYS A 91 11.81 23.94 -13.68
CA LYS A 91 11.08 25.12 -13.19
C LYS A 91 9.97 25.61 -14.12
N GLU A 92 9.56 24.78 -15.07
CA GLU A 92 8.34 25.03 -15.85
C GLU A 92 7.14 25.06 -14.89
N LYS A 93 6.25 26.04 -15.00
CA LYS A 93 5.11 26.13 -14.08
C LYS A 93 4.19 24.93 -14.29
N ILE A 94 4.13 24.00 -13.34
CA ILE A 94 3.12 22.93 -13.36
C ILE A 94 1.78 23.61 -13.14
N VAL A 95 0.88 23.50 -14.11
CA VAL A 95 -0.51 23.89 -13.92
C VAL A 95 -1.34 22.67 -13.54
N GLN A 96 -2.42 22.87 -12.79
CA GLN A 96 -3.32 21.79 -12.35
C GLN A 96 -3.83 20.93 -13.52
N LYS A 97 -3.94 21.54 -14.72
CA LYS A 97 -4.26 20.85 -15.97
C LYS A 97 -3.23 19.76 -16.32
N ASP A 98 -1.95 19.95 -16.03
CA ASP A 98 -0.90 18.97 -16.33
C ASP A 98 -1.03 17.74 -15.43
N ILE A 99 -1.33 17.95 -14.14
CA ILE A 99 -1.62 16.86 -13.19
C ILE A 99 -2.86 16.08 -13.64
N TYR A 100 -3.95 16.77 -13.99
CA TYR A 100 -5.17 16.10 -14.43
C TYR A 100 -5.04 15.44 -15.81
N ALA A 101 -4.27 16.03 -16.73
CA ALA A 101 -3.96 15.42 -18.01
C ALA A 101 -3.17 14.12 -17.80
N GLN A 102 -2.29 14.09 -16.81
CA GLN A 102 -1.43 12.95 -16.51
C GLN A 102 -2.16 11.84 -15.72
N TYR A 103 -2.97 12.19 -14.73
CA TYR A 103 -3.57 11.23 -13.79
C TYR A 103 -5.06 10.94 -14.05
N ARG A 104 -5.75 11.65 -14.96
CA ARG A 104 -7.22 11.66 -15.18
C ARG A 104 -8.00 12.33 -14.03
N LYS A 105 -9.13 12.98 -14.38
CA LYS A 105 -9.92 13.87 -13.51
C LYS A 105 -10.37 13.25 -12.17
N ASN A 106 -10.66 11.95 -12.12
CA ASN A 106 -11.22 11.29 -10.93
C ASN A 106 -10.26 10.31 -10.25
N TYR A 107 -9.09 10.03 -10.84
CA TYR A 107 -8.19 8.98 -10.34
C TYR A 107 -7.73 9.27 -8.92
N LEU A 108 -7.20 10.47 -8.69
CA LEU A 108 -6.70 10.89 -7.38
C LEU A 108 -7.81 10.90 -6.32
N ALA A 109 -8.99 11.42 -6.67
CA ALA A 109 -10.12 11.48 -5.73
C ALA A 109 -10.59 10.08 -5.30
N ASP A 110 -10.61 9.12 -6.23
CA ASP A 110 -11.04 7.76 -5.92
C ASP A 110 -9.93 6.94 -5.25
N LEU A 111 -8.65 7.21 -5.58
CA LEU A 111 -7.51 6.67 -4.86
C LEU A 111 -7.52 7.12 -3.41
N THR A 112 -7.80 8.41 -3.14
CA THR A 112 -7.94 8.93 -1.78
C THR A 112 -9.00 8.16 -0.99
N LYS A 113 -10.20 8.00 -1.55
CA LYS A 113 -11.27 7.24 -0.88
C LYS A 113 -10.85 5.80 -0.61
N LEU A 114 -10.14 5.17 -1.56
CA LEU A 114 -9.65 3.81 -1.40
C LEU A 114 -8.65 3.71 -0.24
N ILE A 115 -7.66 4.60 -0.21
CA ILE A 115 -6.67 4.67 0.88
C ILE A 115 -7.35 4.93 2.22
N GLU A 116 -8.31 5.87 2.29
CA GLU A 116 -9.05 6.13 3.53
C GLU A 116 -9.89 4.92 3.98
N CYS A 117 -10.40 4.09 3.07
CA CYS A 117 -11.07 2.85 3.45
C CYS A 117 -10.08 1.80 3.97
N TYR A 118 -8.87 1.76 3.42
CA TYR A 118 -7.83 0.82 3.84
C TYR A 118 -7.15 1.20 5.16
N PHE A 119 -7.05 2.51 5.42
CA PHE A 119 -6.44 3.09 6.60
C PHE A 119 -7.41 4.05 7.31
N PRO A 120 -8.55 3.58 7.87
CA PRO A 120 -9.65 4.44 8.35
C PRO A 120 -9.30 5.57 9.32
N PRO A 121 -8.36 5.44 10.28
CA PRO A 121 -8.03 6.55 11.16
C PRO A 121 -7.14 7.60 10.50
N LEU A 122 -6.55 7.31 9.34
CA LEU A 122 -5.60 8.18 8.66
C LEU A 122 -6.30 9.07 7.64
N LYS A 123 -5.92 10.34 7.62
CA LYS A 123 -6.39 11.32 6.63
C LYS A 123 -5.45 11.37 5.45
N VAL A 124 -5.98 11.40 4.25
CA VAL A 124 -5.15 11.55 3.05
C VAL A 124 -5.02 13.03 2.69
N MET A 125 -3.80 13.46 2.41
CA MET A 125 -3.50 14.82 1.96
C MET A 125 -2.81 14.78 0.61
N PHE A 126 -3.26 15.63 -0.31
CA PHE A 126 -2.51 15.88 -1.55
C PHE A 126 -1.40 16.88 -1.28
N LEU A 127 -0.21 16.50 -1.69
CA LEU A 127 1.00 17.32 -1.61
C LEU A 127 1.24 17.99 -2.94
N ASP A 128 1.97 19.10 -2.91
CA ASP A 128 2.38 19.78 -4.13
C ASP A 128 3.20 18.84 -5.01
N PRO A 129 2.94 18.85 -6.33
CA PRO A 129 3.61 17.96 -7.25
C PRO A 129 5.12 18.27 -7.31
N LEU A 130 5.93 17.21 -7.42
CA LEU A 130 7.36 17.35 -7.65
C LEU A 130 7.67 17.22 -9.14
N GLN A 131 8.56 18.08 -9.63
CA GLN A 131 9.01 18.02 -11.03
C GLN A 131 10.07 16.95 -11.20
N VAL A 132 9.91 16.15 -12.25
CA VAL A 132 10.93 15.21 -12.75
C VAL A 132 11.41 15.71 -14.10
N THR A 133 12.66 16.15 -14.19
CA THR A 133 13.25 16.61 -15.46
C THR A 133 14.11 15.52 -16.08
N LYS A 134 14.05 15.38 -17.41
CA LYS A 134 14.97 14.55 -18.19
C LYS A 134 16.16 15.43 -18.59
N TYR A 135 17.38 15.00 -18.27
CA TYR A 135 18.58 15.60 -18.83
C TYR A 135 19.03 14.75 -20.01
N GLU A 136 18.92 15.31 -21.21
CA GLU A 136 19.58 14.73 -22.39
C GLU A 136 21.08 14.98 -22.26
N THR A 137 21.85 13.94 -21.92
CA THR A 137 23.31 14.00 -21.98
C THR A 137 23.74 13.92 -23.44
N SER A 138 23.82 15.07 -24.11
CA SER A 138 24.00 15.18 -25.56
C SER A 138 25.35 14.71 -26.13
N ASN A 139 26.28 14.14 -25.34
CA ASN A 139 27.68 13.99 -25.80
C ASN A 139 28.48 12.75 -25.34
N TYR A 140 27.89 11.68 -24.79
CA TYR A 140 28.69 10.56 -24.27
C TYR A 140 28.55 9.26 -25.09
N LYS A 141 29.69 8.83 -25.68
CA LYS A 141 29.83 7.63 -26.54
C LYS A 141 30.01 6.31 -25.77
N LYS A 142 29.77 6.29 -24.46
CA LYS A 142 29.75 5.08 -23.64
C LYS A 142 28.44 5.04 -22.86
N VAL A 143 27.96 3.84 -22.56
CA VAL A 143 26.69 3.56 -21.84
C VAL A 143 26.78 4.05 -20.39
N ASP A 144 26.91 5.37 -20.22
CA ASP A 144 26.84 6.01 -18.93
C ASP A 144 25.37 6.06 -18.48
N PRO A 145 25.08 5.88 -17.19
CA PRO A 145 23.73 5.95 -16.68
C PRO A 145 23.13 7.33 -16.99
N GLU A 146 21.92 7.33 -17.54
CA GLU A 146 21.13 8.55 -17.67
C GLU A 146 20.74 9.06 -16.28
N PHE A 147 20.48 10.36 -16.15
CA PHE A 147 20.00 10.93 -14.90
C PHE A 147 18.74 11.77 -15.12
N SER A 148 17.78 11.62 -14.23
CA SER A 148 16.68 12.55 -14.02
C SER A 148 16.93 13.35 -12.75
N THR A 149 16.21 14.45 -12.58
CA THR A 149 16.27 15.24 -11.34
C THR A 149 14.87 15.45 -10.79
N ILE A 150 14.67 15.15 -9.51
CA ILE A 150 13.52 15.65 -8.75
C ILE A 150 13.85 17.04 -8.23
N ILE A 151 13.00 18.01 -8.53
CA ILE A 151 13.13 19.39 -8.06
C ILE A 151 12.02 19.66 -7.05
N ASN A 152 12.41 20.04 -5.83
CA ASN A 152 11.48 20.64 -4.88
C ASN A 152 11.32 22.12 -5.24
N MET A 153 10.10 22.52 -5.57
CA MET A 153 9.80 23.88 -6.03
C MET A 153 9.83 24.93 -4.91
N GLU A 154 9.57 24.54 -3.66
CA GLU A 154 9.55 25.47 -2.51
C GLU A 154 10.96 25.96 -2.16
N ASN A 155 11.96 25.07 -2.19
CA ASN A 155 13.33 25.38 -1.78
C ASN A 155 14.36 25.29 -2.93
N SER A 156 13.91 25.02 -4.16
CA SER A 156 14.76 24.85 -5.35
C SER A 156 15.85 23.77 -5.20
N LYS A 157 15.70 22.82 -4.27
CA LYS A 157 16.67 21.75 -4.07
C LYS A 157 16.48 20.66 -5.12
N GLU A 158 17.59 20.27 -5.72
CA GLU A 158 17.64 19.28 -6.79
C GLU A 158 18.20 17.95 -6.27
N TYR A 159 17.55 16.85 -6.67
CA TYR A 159 17.94 15.50 -6.31
C TYR A 159 18.13 14.65 -7.56
N LYS A 160 19.36 14.20 -7.81
CA LYS A 160 19.68 13.35 -8.95
C LYS A 160 19.15 11.94 -8.76
N ILE A 161 18.48 11.42 -9.79
CA ILE A 161 17.88 10.09 -9.86
C ILE A 161 18.52 9.36 -11.00
N MET A 162 19.02 8.17 -10.72
CA MET A 162 19.63 7.34 -11.76
C MET A 162 18.54 6.75 -12.65
N LYS A 163 18.78 6.81 -13.95
CA LYS A 163 18.01 6.12 -14.98
C LYS A 163 18.84 5.05 -15.66
N ILE A 164 18.23 3.90 -15.88
CA ILE A 164 18.80 2.81 -16.68
C ILE A 164 17.71 2.34 -17.63
N LEU A 165 18.02 2.30 -18.93
CA LEU A 165 17.06 1.92 -19.99
C LEU A 165 15.76 2.74 -19.91
N GLY A 166 15.86 4.05 -19.65
CA GLY A 166 14.72 4.96 -19.52
C GLY A 166 13.92 4.85 -18.21
N ARG A 167 14.22 3.89 -17.33
CA ARG A 167 13.48 3.63 -16.08
C ARG A 167 14.13 4.33 -14.88
N MET A 168 13.35 4.80 -13.91
CA MET A 168 13.85 5.49 -12.71
C MET A 168 14.14 4.54 -11.55
N ASN A 169 15.25 4.77 -10.84
CA ASN A 169 15.60 3.99 -9.65
C ASN A 169 14.75 4.39 -8.44
N VAL A 170 13.93 3.47 -7.91
CA VAL A 170 13.04 3.75 -6.77
C VAL A 170 13.77 4.10 -5.48
N PHE A 171 14.98 3.57 -5.24
CA PHE A 171 15.75 3.89 -4.04
C PHE A 171 16.29 5.33 -4.08
N HIS A 172 16.74 5.79 -5.26
CA HIS A 172 17.15 7.18 -5.44
C HIS A 172 15.96 8.14 -5.30
N MET A 173 14.80 7.77 -5.87
CA MET A 173 13.56 8.53 -5.70
C MET A 173 13.15 8.62 -4.22
N ALA A 174 13.15 7.50 -3.49
CA ALA A 174 12.77 7.48 -2.08
C ALA A 174 13.73 8.33 -1.23
N LYS A 175 15.03 8.28 -1.52
CA LYS A 175 16.05 9.12 -0.88
C LYS A 175 15.83 10.61 -1.15
N ALA A 176 15.37 10.97 -2.35
CA ALA A 176 15.04 12.35 -2.71
C ALA A 176 13.78 12.85 -1.99
N ILE A 177 12.73 12.02 -1.91
CA ILE A 177 11.41 12.37 -1.39
C ILE A 177 11.37 12.40 0.14
N ARG A 178 12.01 11.44 0.81
CA ARG A 178 11.98 11.29 2.27
C ARG A 178 12.26 12.59 3.04
N PRO A 179 13.33 13.36 2.78
CA PRO A 179 13.62 14.58 3.54
C PRO A 179 12.63 15.72 3.29
N LEU A 180 11.77 15.63 2.27
CA LEU A 180 10.82 16.69 1.94
C LEU A 180 9.59 16.69 2.85
N PHE A 181 9.26 15.54 3.45
CA PHE A 181 7.97 15.34 4.14
C PHE A 181 8.08 14.66 5.51
N SER A 182 9.30 14.45 6.02
CA SER A 182 9.60 13.46 7.09
C SER A 182 8.96 13.68 8.46
N GLN A 183 8.30 14.80 8.74
CA GLN A 183 7.75 15.10 10.08
C GLN A 183 6.22 15.08 10.17
N LYS A 184 5.49 15.18 9.05
CA LYS A 184 4.02 15.36 9.07
C LYS A 184 3.21 14.17 8.58
N PHE A 185 3.84 13.15 8.02
CA PHE A 185 3.13 12.05 7.35
C PHE A 185 3.67 10.71 7.78
N CYS A 186 2.80 9.80 8.24
CA CYS A 186 3.17 8.42 8.52
C CYS A 186 3.74 7.73 7.27
N THR A 187 3.12 7.98 6.11
CA THR A 187 3.47 7.41 4.81
C THR A 187 3.36 8.47 3.72
N ILE A 188 4.28 8.41 2.76
CA ILE A 188 4.24 9.18 1.51
C ILE A 188 4.07 8.22 0.34
N ILE A 189 3.01 8.43 -0.44
CA ILE A 189 2.71 7.72 -1.67
C ILE A 189 3.15 8.62 -2.84
N ALA A 190 4.25 8.27 -3.50
CA ALA A 190 4.75 8.96 -4.67
C ALA A 190 4.25 8.29 -5.95
N LEU A 191 3.49 9.02 -6.77
CA LEU A 191 2.91 8.52 -8.01
C LEU A 191 3.72 9.01 -9.19
N THR A 192 4.02 8.14 -10.16
CA THR A 192 4.72 8.51 -11.40
C THR A 192 4.08 7.86 -12.61
N ILE A 193 4.24 8.43 -13.80
CA ILE A 193 3.92 7.76 -15.08
C ILE A 193 5.16 7.21 -15.77
N GLU A 194 6.35 7.50 -15.25
CA GLU A 194 7.58 6.96 -15.81
C GLU A 194 7.78 5.54 -15.29
N PRO A 195 8.33 4.63 -16.10
CA PRO A 195 8.67 3.30 -15.65
C PRO A 195 9.74 3.35 -14.55
N ILE A 196 9.68 2.41 -13.62
CA ILE A 196 10.55 2.34 -12.43
C ILE A 196 11.25 0.98 -12.31
N TYR A 197 12.33 0.94 -11.52
CA TYR A 197 13.08 -0.28 -11.19
C TYR A 197 13.69 -0.21 -9.78
N ASP A 198 13.91 -1.36 -9.14
CA ASP A 198 14.58 -1.47 -7.83
C ASP A 198 16.02 -1.99 -7.95
N GLN A 199 16.23 -3.11 -8.63
CA GLN A 199 17.53 -3.71 -8.89
C GLN A 199 17.96 -3.46 -10.34
N LYS A 200 19.26 -3.62 -10.65
CA LYS A 200 19.79 -3.41 -12.01
C LYS A 200 18.86 -4.07 -13.04
N PRO A 201 18.14 -3.29 -13.85
CA PRO A 201 17.06 -3.83 -14.65
C PRO A 201 17.66 -4.79 -15.67
N LYS A 202 17.10 -6.00 -15.73
CA LYS A 202 17.27 -6.86 -16.89
C LYS A 202 16.38 -6.32 -18.00
N GLU A 203 16.71 -6.64 -19.25
CA GLU A 203 15.81 -6.36 -20.36
C GLU A 203 14.45 -7.03 -20.08
N GLY A 204 13.36 -6.28 -20.28
CA GLY A 204 12.01 -6.73 -19.93
C GLY A 204 11.60 -6.65 -18.45
N SER A 205 12.51 -6.47 -17.47
CA SER A 205 12.11 -6.40 -16.05
C SER A 205 11.60 -5.01 -15.65
N PHE A 206 10.39 -4.92 -15.11
CA PHE A 206 9.84 -3.72 -14.50
C PHE A 206 9.13 -4.07 -13.19
N ILE A 207 8.93 -3.07 -12.34
CA ILE A 207 8.10 -3.20 -11.13
C ILE A 207 7.00 -2.15 -11.19
N LEU A 208 5.84 -2.46 -10.61
CA LEU A 208 4.73 -1.53 -10.55
C LEU A 208 4.86 -0.58 -9.35
N GLY A 209 5.51 -1.03 -8.29
CA GLY A 209 5.72 -0.22 -7.10
C GLY A 209 6.83 -0.74 -6.21
N ARG A 210 7.19 0.07 -5.22
CA ARG A 210 8.13 -0.29 -4.16
C ARG A 210 7.95 0.58 -2.91
N ALA A 211 7.86 -0.06 -1.76
CA ALA A 211 8.03 0.55 -0.46
C ALA A 211 9.51 0.65 -0.03
N CYS A 212 9.88 1.81 0.50
CA CYS A 212 11.23 2.19 0.89
C CYS A 212 11.22 2.90 2.27
N GLY A 213 10.84 2.16 3.31
CA GLY A 213 10.54 2.72 4.63
C GLY A 213 9.18 3.43 4.60
N ARG A 214 9.14 4.71 5.00
CA ARG A 214 7.90 5.53 5.02
C ARG A 214 7.50 6.13 3.67
N VAL A 215 8.19 5.78 2.58
CA VAL A 215 7.88 6.24 1.23
C VAL A 215 7.57 5.02 0.39
N CYS A 216 6.41 4.97 -0.25
CA CYS A 216 6.16 4.06 -1.35
C CYS A 216 6.12 4.84 -2.67
N ILE A 217 6.62 4.21 -3.72
CA ILE A 217 6.62 4.74 -5.08
C ILE A 217 5.83 3.77 -5.93
N ALA A 218 4.86 4.26 -6.69
CA ALA A 218 4.09 3.45 -7.63
C ALA A 218 4.09 4.13 -8.99
N THR A 219 4.25 3.33 -10.05
CA THR A 219 4.08 3.78 -11.42
C THR A 219 2.70 3.45 -11.95
N MET A 220 2.20 4.34 -12.79
CA MET A 220 1.00 4.13 -13.60
C MET A 220 1.35 3.74 -15.04
N ASP A 221 2.64 3.68 -15.37
CA ASP A 221 3.09 3.27 -16.69
C ASP A 221 2.61 1.85 -17.02
N ASN A 222 1.96 1.68 -18.17
CA ASN A 222 1.45 0.39 -18.65
C ASN A 222 0.57 -0.38 -17.64
N THR A 223 -0.14 0.33 -16.76
CA THR A 223 -1.08 -0.28 -15.80
C THR A 223 -2.52 0.09 -16.09
N THR A 224 -3.43 -0.82 -15.80
CA THR A 224 -4.83 -0.50 -15.62
C THR A 224 -5.04 0.29 -14.33
N ARG A 225 -6.22 0.90 -14.22
CA ARG A 225 -6.60 1.61 -13.01
C ARG A 225 -6.66 0.67 -11.79
N ALA A 226 -7.13 -0.56 -11.98
CA ALA A 226 -7.22 -1.54 -10.89
C ALA A 226 -5.83 -1.95 -10.39
N GLU A 227 -4.94 -2.32 -11.32
CA GLU A 227 -3.55 -2.70 -11.01
C GLU A 227 -2.80 -1.59 -10.26
N SER A 228 -2.91 -0.35 -10.73
CA SER A 228 -2.25 0.78 -10.06
C SER A 228 -2.80 1.01 -8.65
N PHE A 229 -4.12 0.94 -8.45
CA PHE A 229 -4.72 1.10 -7.12
C PHE A 229 -4.32 -0.03 -6.16
N GLN A 230 -4.32 -1.28 -6.63
CA GLN A 230 -3.87 -2.44 -5.87
C GLN A 230 -2.41 -2.29 -5.46
N THR A 231 -1.55 -1.99 -6.43
CA THR A 231 -0.12 -1.76 -6.19
C THR A 231 0.08 -0.65 -5.16
N ILE A 232 -0.61 0.48 -5.29
CA ILE A 232 -0.46 1.59 -4.34
C ILE A 232 -0.87 1.19 -2.93
N VAL A 233 -1.99 0.48 -2.78
CA VAL A 233 -2.46 0.01 -1.47
C VAL A 233 -1.49 -1.03 -0.88
N HIS A 234 -1.01 -1.97 -1.70
CA HIS A 234 0.00 -2.98 -1.33
C HIS A 234 1.29 -2.33 -0.82
N GLU A 235 1.86 -1.42 -1.60
CA GLU A 235 3.09 -0.73 -1.21
C GLU A 235 2.89 0.22 -0.02
N ALA A 236 1.70 0.80 0.14
CA ALA A 236 1.38 1.58 1.33
C ALA A 236 1.37 0.68 2.58
N MET A 237 0.83 -0.54 2.53
CA MET A 237 0.87 -1.46 3.66
C MET A 237 2.28 -1.90 4.05
N HIS A 238 3.17 -2.11 3.08
CA HIS A 238 4.59 -2.35 3.36
C HIS A 238 5.22 -1.23 4.21
N THR A 239 4.78 0.02 4.04
CA THR A 239 5.29 1.15 4.85
C THR A 239 4.87 1.08 6.32
N PHE A 240 3.85 0.28 6.63
CA PHE A 240 3.38 -0.03 7.99
C PHE A 240 3.88 -1.39 8.51
N GLY A 241 4.81 -2.03 7.80
CA GLY A 241 5.48 -3.26 8.24
C GLY A 241 4.75 -4.56 7.92
N LEU A 242 3.72 -4.52 7.07
CA LEU A 242 3.15 -5.74 6.52
C LEU A 242 4.09 -6.29 5.45
N GLY A 243 4.52 -7.55 5.59
CA GLY A 243 5.26 -8.25 4.53
C GLY A 243 4.33 -8.82 3.45
N HIS A 244 4.90 -9.47 2.45
CA HIS A 244 4.11 -10.25 1.49
C HIS A 244 3.35 -11.37 2.20
N CYS A 245 2.20 -11.72 1.65
CA CYS A 245 1.37 -12.83 2.07
C CYS A 245 1.44 -13.93 1.00
N GLU A 246 1.94 -15.09 1.33
CA GLU A 246 2.03 -16.21 0.37
C GLU A 246 0.74 -17.04 0.32
N LYS A 247 -0.18 -16.75 1.25
CA LYS A 247 -1.41 -17.51 1.43
C LYS A 247 -2.60 -16.72 0.92
N TRP A 248 -3.56 -17.46 0.38
CA TRP A 248 -4.85 -16.95 -0.06
C TRP A 248 -4.76 -15.88 -1.15
N ASN A 249 -5.94 -15.42 -1.59
CA ASN A 249 -6.10 -14.35 -2.56
C ASN A 249 -5.97 -12.95 -1.93
N CYS A 250 -4.92 -12.72 -1.14
CA CYS A 250 -4.71 -11.47 -0.43
C CYS A 250 -4.09 -10.37 -1.31
N ILE A 251 -4.47 -9.11 -1.12
CA ILE A 251 -3.81 -7.95 -1.75
C ILE A 251 -2.30 -7.86 -1.41
N MET A 252 -1.85 -8.44 -0.30
CA MET A 252 -0.44 -8.54 0.06
C MET A 252 0.28 -9.71 -0.62
N ASN A 253 -0.40 -10.48 -1.46
CA ASN A 253 0.21 -11.57 -2.22
C ASN A 253 0.96 -11.04 -3.44
N TRP A 254 2.21 -11.47 -3.58
CA TRP A 254 3.12 -11.03 -4.65
C TRP A 254 2.87 -11.77 -5.98
N LEU A 255 2.18 -12.91 -5.95
CA LEU A 255 1.84 -13.73 -7.12
C LEU A 255 0.50 -13.33 -7.75
N SER A 256 -0.39 -12.66 -7.00
CA SER A 256 -1.79 -12.44 -7.40
C SER A 256 -2.03 -11.18 -8.24
N LEU A 257 -0.99 -10.59 -8.82
CA LEU A 257 -1.12 -9.36 -9.63
C LEU A 257 -2.08 -9.54 -10.83
N ASP A 258 -2.22 -10.78 -11.33
CA ASP A 258 -3.08 -11.12 -12.46
C ASP A 258 -4.57 -11.30 -12.08
N GLN A 259 -4.90 -11.56 -10.82
CA GLN A 259 -6.30 -11.82 -10.41
C GLN A 259 -7.03 -10.57 -9.91
N HIS A 260 -6.35 -9.42 -9.87
CA HIS A 260 -6.90 -8.10 -9.54
C HIS A 260 -7.83 -8.07 -8.30
N ARG A 261 -7.46 -8.75 -7.22
CA ARG A 261 -8.26 -8.73 -5.98
C ARG A 261 -7.73 -7.72 -4.97
N CYS A 262 -8.65 -6.96 -4.40
CA CYS A 262 -8.35 -5.87 -3.49
C CYS A 262 -8.92 -6.17 -2.09
N PHE A 263 -8.65 -7.32 -1.52
CA PHE A 263 -9.03 -7.60 -0.13
C PHE A 263 -7.87 -8.16 0.66
N LEU A 264 -7.89 -7.92 1.98
CA LEU A 264 -6.95 -8.54 2.90
C LEU A 264 -7.48 -9.92 3.27
N CYS A 265 -6.60 -10.92 3.30
CA CYS A 265 -6.90 -12.13 4.02
C CYS A 265 -7.04 -11.80 5.50
N LEU A 266 -7.61 -12.74 6.25
CA LEU A 266 -7.90 -12.53 7.65
C LEU A 266 -6.66 -12.18 8.49
N PRO A 267 -5.51 -12.90 8.40
CA PRO A 267 -4.32 -12.54 9.17
C PRO A 267 -3.83 -11.11 8.92
N ASP A 268 -3.81 -10.66 7.66
CA ASP A 268 -3.35 -9.31 7.34
C ASP A 268 -4.40 -8.25 7.72
N LEU A 269 -5.68 -8.58 7.65
CA LEU A 269 -6.75 -7.72 8.18
C LEU A 269 -6.59 -7.49 9.69
N ILE A 270 -6.28 -8.53 10.47
CA ILE A 270 -6.08 -8.41 11.92
C ILE A 270 -4.83 -7.61 12.24
N LYS A 271 -3.72 -7.81 11.51
CA LYS A 271 -2.53 -6.97 11.65
C LYS A 271 -2.88 -5.50 11.44
N MET A 272 -3.64 -5.20 10.38
CA MET A 272 -4.12 -3.85 10.10
C MET A 272 -5.06 -3.33 11.19
N GLN A 273 -6.02 -4.12 11.65
CA GLN A 273 -6.93 -3.74 12.71
C GLN A 273 -6.19 -3.48 14.04
N HIS A 274 -5.16 -4.27 14.34
CA HIS A 274 -4.30 -4.06 15.50
C HIS A 274 -3.51 -2.75 15.39
N LEU A 275 -2.93 -2.46 14.22
CA LEU A 275 -2.15 -1.25 13.97
C LEU A 275 -3.00 0.03 14.03
N PHE A 276 -4.26 -0.03 13.59
CA PHE A 276 -5.08 1.16 13.36
C PHE A 276 -6.33 1.25 14.24
N GLY A 277 -6.69 0.19 14.96
CA GLY A 277 -7.84 0.17 15.86
C GLY A 277 -9.20 0.41 15.19
N PHE A 278 -9.33 0.12 13.89
CA PHE A 278 -10.61 0.31 13.19
C PHE A 278 -11.58 -0.85 13.42
N ASP A 279 -12.87 -0.58 13.26
CA ASP A 279 -13.90 -1.62 13.21
C ASP A 279 -13.91 -2.29 11.82
N ILE A 280 -13.86 -3.63 11.81
CA ILE A 280 -13.75 -4.43 10.58
C ILE A 280 -15.02 -4.29 9.73
N LYS A 281 -16.19 -4.36 10.37
CA LYS A 281 -17.49 -4.31 9.70
C LYS A 281 -17.73 -2.95 9.05
N GLU A 282 -17.46 -1.86 9.76
CA GLU A 282 -17.51 -0.49 9.23
C GLU A 282 -16.54 -0.30 8.07
N ARG A 283 -15.31 -0.82 8.18
CA ARG A 283 -14.34 -0.78 7.09
C ARG A 283 -14.88 -1.48 5.85
N TYR A 284 -15.43 -2.69 6.01
CA TYR A 284 -16.02 -3.44 4.91
C TYR A 284 -17.25 -2.76 4.30
N LEU A 285 -18.13 -2.17 5.11
CA LEU A 285 -19.26 -1.40 4.59
C LEU A 285 -18.80 -0.22 3.71
N LYS A 286 -17.73 0.48 4.12
CA LYS A 286 -17.11 1.56 3.33
C LYS A 286 -16.52 1.04 2.02
N LEU A 287 -15.77 -0.07 2.07
CA LEU A 287 -15.18 -0.72 0.89
C LEU A 287 -16.25 -1.21 -0.08
N ALA A 288 -17.29 -1.91 0.39
CA ALA A 288 -18.38 -2.38 -0.45
C ALA A 288 -19.07 -1.22 -1.19
N LYS A 289 -19.34 -0.10 -0.48
CA LYS A 289 -19.89 1.10 -1.10
C LYS A 289 -18.96 1.66 -2.18
N LEU A 290 -17.66 1.73 -1.92
CA LEU A 290 -16.66 2.24 -2.86
C LEU A 290 -16.53 1.34 -4.10
N TYR A 291 -16.37 0.02 -3.91
CA TYR A 291 -16.25 -0.96 -4.98
C TYR A 291 -17.45 -0.92 -5.91
N LYS A 292 -18.66 -0.94 -5.37
CA LYS A 292 -19.89 -0.93 -6.17
C LYS A 292 -20.15 0.41 -6.87
N ARG A 293 -20.03 1.52 -6.14
CA ARG A 293 -20.55 2.82 -6.64
C ARG A 293 -19.51 3.68 -7.34
N THR A 294 -18.22 3.46 -7.08
CA THR A 294 -17.16 4.34 -7.56
C THR A 294 -16.19 3.61 -8.47
N LEU A 295 -15.83 2.37 -8.13
CA LEU A 295 -14.79 1.63 -8.86
C LEU A 295 -15.36 0.64 -9.88
N GLY A 296 -16.58 0.13 -9.66
CA GLY A 296 -17.20 -0.89 -10.50
C GLY A 296 -16.56 -2.27 -10.33
N TRP A 297 -15.91 -2.55 -9.19
CA TRP A 297 -15.24 -3.82 -8.91
C TRP A 297 -16.23 -4.79 -8.29
N GLN A 298 -16.96 -5.51 -9.13
CA GLN A 298 -18.07 -6.35 -8.71
C GLN A 298 -17.60 -7.54 -7.86
N ASP A 299 -16.51 -8.21 -8.25
CA ASP A 299 -15.99 -9.38 -7.53
C ASP A 299 -15.53 -9.02 -6.11
N ASP A 300 -14.80 -7.90 -5.97
CA ASP A 300 -14.40 -7.36 -4.65
C ASP A 300 -15.61 -6.95 -3.81
N TYR A 301 -16.62 -6.34 -4.43
CA TYR A 301 -17.86 -6.00 -3.74
C TYR A 301 -18.58 -7.25 -3.22
N ASP A 302 -18.72 -8.29 -4.03
CA ASP A 302 -19.42 -9.52 -3.65
C ASP A 302 -18.68 -10.27 -2.55
N TRP A 303 -17.34 -10.30 -2.60
CA TRP A 303 -16.53 -10.86 -1.52
C TRP A 303 -16.74 -10.11 -0.20
N VAL A 304 -16.62 -8.76 -0.21
CA VAL A 304 -16.78 -7.96 1.01
C VAL A 304 -18.21 -8.07 1.56
N LYS A 305 -19.22 -8.15 0.68
CA LYS A 305 -20.61 -8.34 1.10
C LYS A 305 -20.79 -9.67 1.84
N GLN A 306 -20.26 -10.77 1.31
CA GLN A 306 -20.32 -12.07 1.97
C GLN A 306 -19.63 -12.04 3.33
N ALA A 307 -18.47 -11.38 3.45
CA ALA A 307 -17.79 -11.21 4.72
C ALA A 307 -18.64 -10.42 5.74
N ILE A 308 -19.36 -9.37 5.31
CA ILE A 308 -20.30 -8.62 6.16
C ILE A 308 -21.46 -9.50 6.63
N ASP A 309 -22.06 -10.27 5.73
CA ASP A 309 -23.18 -11.16 6.05
C ASP A 309 -22.76 -12.19 7.11
N LYS A 310 -21.55 -12.76 6.99
CA LYS A 310 -20.97 -13.66 7.99
C LYS A 310 -20.69 -13.02 9.35
N ILE A 311 -20.29 -11.74 9.36
CA ILE A 311 -20.13 -11.00 10.63
C ILE A 311 -21.50 -10.83 11.30
N ASN A 312 -22.55 -10.50 10.54
CA ASN A 312 -23.91 -10.34 11.09
C ASN A 312 -24.46 -11.65 11.67
N GLU A 313 -24.26 -12.78 10.98
CA GLU A 313 -24.71 -14.11 11.43
C GLU A 313 -24.17 -14.51 12.82
N LYS A 314 -23.06 -13.91 13.28
CA LYS A 314 -22.45 -14.19 14.59
C LYS A 314 -22.81 -13.19 15.69
N GLU A 315 -23.37 -12.05 15.32
CA GLU A 315 -23.83 -11.03 16.28
C GLU A 315 -25.22 -11.36 16.84
N ASP A 316 -26.00 -12.17 16.11
CA ASP A 316 -27.33 -12.68 16.49
C ASP A 316 -27.23 -13.96 17.36
#